data_AF-A0A382G3R9-F1
#
_entry.id   AF-A0A382G3R9-F1
#
_cell.length_a   1.000
_cell.length_b   1.000
_cell.length_c   1.000
_cell.angle_alpha   90.00
_cell.angle_beta   90.00
_cell.angle_gamma   90.00
#
_symmetry.space_group_name_H-M   'P 1'
#
loop_
_entity.id
_entity.type
_entity.pdbx_description
1 polymer ?
#
loop_
_entity_poly.entity_id
_entity_poly.type
_entity_poly.pdbx_seq_one_letter_code
_entity_poly.pdbx_strand_id
1 'polypeptide(L)' 'VDRINESHQRVVVALGGNAIAPSDGGYTAQEQTANMAGAANNIADLISDGYEPVITHGNGPQVGNL' A
#
# COMPACT_ATOMS: atom_id res chain seq x y z
N VAL A 1 -4.38 31.85 2.54
CA VAL A 1 -4.62 30.65 1.69
C VAL A 1 -3.28 30.26 1.08
N ASP A 2 -2.36 29.76 1.90
CA ASP A 2 -1.00 29.46 1.49
C ASP A 2 -0.82 27.95 1.39
N ARG A 3 -1.12 27.39 0.22
CA ARG A 3 -0.83 25.97 -0.08
C ARG A 3 -0.11 25.81 -1.42
N ILE A 4 0.69 26.81 -1.79
CA ILE A 4 1.51 26.79 -3.00
C ILE A 4 2.97 26.76 -2.54
N ASN A 5 3.64 25.63 -2.74
CA ASN A 5 5.08 25.36 -2.56
C ASN A 5 5.60 24.94 -1.17
N GLU A 6 5.09 23.84 -0.63
CA GLU A 6 5.97 22.90 0.08
C GLU A 6 6.40 21.84 -0.95
N SER A 7 7.71 21.70 -1.21
CA SER A 7 8.23 20.70 -2.14
C SER A 7 8.18 19.32 -1.48
N HIS A 8 7.01 18.68 -1.49
CA HIS A 8 6.89 17.30 -1.04
C HIS A 8 7.63 16.37 -2.00
N GLN A 9 8.53 15.55 -1.48
CA GLN A 9 9.25 14.58 -2.30
C GLN A 9 8.31 13.44 -2.69
N ARG A 10 8.04 13.31 -3.99
CA ARG A 10 7.23 12.22 -4.53
C ARG A 10 8.01 10.92 -4.56
N VAL A 11 7.43 9.86 -4.01
CA VAL A 11 8.03 8.51 -3.95
C VAL A 11 7.08 7.47 -4.52
N VAL A 12 7.61 6.45 -5.19
CA VAL A 12 6.80 5.31 -5.67
C VAL A 12 6.96 4.16 -4.70
N VAL A 13 5.84 3.65 -4.19
CA VAL A 13 5.78 2.52 -3.26
C VAL A 13 5.18 1.32 -3.99
N ALA A 14 6.01 0.31 -4.29
CA ALA A 14 5.57 -0.92 -4.92
C ALA A 14 5.33 -2.02 -3.89
N LEU A 15 4.06 -2.32 -3.61
CA LEU A 15 3.65 -3.39 -2.71
C LEU A 15 3.71 -4.75 -3.41
N GLY A 16 4.35 -5.73 -2.76
CA GLY A 16 4.35 -7.12 -3.21
C GLY A 16 3.00 -7.81 -3.00
N GLY A 17 2.76 -8.93 -3.67
CA GLY A 17 1.52 -9.71 -3.51
C GLY A 17 1.26 -10.16 -2.07
N ASN A 18 2.33 -10.44 -1.32
CA ASN A 18 2.28 -10.84 0.10
C ASN A 18 1.86 -9.70 1.04
N ALA A 19 1.86 -8.45 0.58
CA ALA A 19 1.31 -7.33 1.34
C ALA A 19 -0.23 -7.28 1.25
N ILE A 20 -0.82 -7.97 0.27
CA ILE A 20 -2.27 -7.98 0.02
C ILE A 20 -2.87 -9.31 0.43
N ALA A 21 -2.31 -10.44 -0.02
CA ALA A 21 -2.78 -11.77 0.36
C ALA A 21 -1.77 -12.43 1.33
N PRO A 22 -2.24 -13.12 2.39
CA PRO A 22 -1.41 -13.96 3.24
C PRO A 22 -0.73 -15.09 2.45
N SER A 23 0.45 -15.49 2.90
CA SER A 23 1.25 -16.57 2.28
C SER A 23 0.60 -17.95 2.40
N ASP A 24 -0.36 -18.12 3.30
CA ASP A 24 -1.03 -19.38 3.65
C ASP A 24 -2.42 -19.55 3.00
N GLY A 25 -2.81 -18.64 2.10
CA GLY A 25 -4.00 -18.82 1.24
C GLY A 25 -5.27 -18.10 1.70
N GLY A 26 -5.15 -17.02 2.49
CA GLY A 26 -6.27 -16.13 2.83
C GLY A 26 -6.70 -15.25 1.65
N TYR A 27 -7.81 -15.58 0.99
CA TYR A 27 -8.28 -14.82 -0.19
C TYR A 27 -9.58 -14.06 0.06
N THR A 28 -10.15 -14.10 1.27
CA THR A 28 -11.31 -13.26 1.58
C THR A 28 -10.92 -11.79 1.59
N ALA A 29 -11.87 -10.90 1.26
CA ALA A 29 -11.63 -9.46 1.34
C ALA A 29 -11.19 -9.01 2.74
N GLN A 30 -11.66 -9.70 3.78
CA GLN A 30 -11.41 -9.39 5.17
C GLN A 30 -9.97 -9.76 5.58
N GLU A 31 -9.50 -10.94 5.18
CA GLU A 31 -8.11 -11.36 5.36
C GLU A 31 -7.15 -10.45 4.57
N GLN A 32 -7.50 -10.11 3.33
CA GLN A 32 -6.68 -9.21 2.53
C GLN A 32 -6.58 -7.81 3.14
N THR A 33 -7.69 -7.31 3.69
CA THR A 33 -7.71 -6.02 4.41
C THR A 33 -6.84 -6.07 5.67
N ALA A 34 -6.93 -7.14 6.45
CA ALA A 34 -6.11 -7.33 7.65
C ALA A 34 -4.62 -7.42 7.31
N ASN A 35 -4.27 -8.12 6.23
CA ASN A 35 -2.89 -8.28 5.78
C ASN A 35 -2.28 -6.95 5.27
N MET A 36 -3.09 -6.09 4.64
CA MET A 36 -2.66 -4.76 4.19
C MET A 36 -2.44 -3.75 5.32
N ALA A 37 -2.95 -3.99 6.54
CA ALA A 37 -2.90 -3.02 7.62
C ALA A 37 -1.47 -2.59 7.98
N GLY A 38 -0.52 -3.52 7.96
CA GLY A 38 0.90 -3.20 8.20
C GLY A 38 1.50 -2.31 7.11
N ALA A 39 1.17 -2.57 5.84
CA ALA A 39 1.62 -1.73 4.73
C ALA A 39 0.98 -0.33 4.81
N ALA A 40 -0.30 -0.24 5.19
CA ALA A 40 -1.00 1.03 5.36
C ALA A 40 -0.37 1.91 6.45
N ASN A 41 0.06 1.32 7.58
CA ASN A 41 0.77 2.05 8.63
C ASN A 41 2.09 2.65 8.11
N ASN A 42 2.90 1.86 7.41
CA ASN A 42 4.16 2.35 6.84
C ASN A 42 3.93 3.48 5.81
N ILE A 43 2.85 3.42 5.03
CA ILE A 43 2.47 4.49 4.11
C ILE A 43 2.04 5.74 4.87
N ALA A 44 1.31 5.59 5.98
CA ALA A 44 0.93 6.72 6.83
C ALA A 44 2.15 7.41 7.47
N ASP A 45 3.18 6.64 7.83
CA ASP A 45 4.44 7.20 8.31
C ASP A 45 5.13 8.02 7.22
N LEU A 46 5.20 7.53 5.97
CA LEU A 46 5.74 8.30 4.84
C LEU A 46 5.00 9.63 4.61
N ILE A 47 3.67 9.61 4.71
CA ILE A 47 2.86 10.83 4.58
C ILE A 47 3.18 11.79 5.75
N SER A 48 3.31 11.26 6.96
CA SER A 48 3.64 12.06 8.16
C SER A 48 5.04 12.67 8.08
N ASP A 49 5.97 12.00 7.42
CA ASP A 49 7.33 12.48 7.12
C ASP A 49 7.37 13.49 5.95
N GLY A 50 6.23 13.83 5.36
CA GLY A 50 6.11 14.85 4.31
C GLY A 50 6.33 14.34 2.89
N TYR A 51 6.34 13.02 2.67
CA TYR A 51 6.41 12.44 1.33
C TYR A 51 5.03 12.41 0.65
N GLU A 52 5.05 12.38 -0.69
CA GLU A 52 3.88 12.10 -1.52
C GLU A 52 4.00 10.70 -2.15
N PRO A 53 3.47 9.65 -1.51
CA PRO A 53 3.54 8.30 -2.05
C PRO A 53 2.57 8.08 -3.22
N VAL A 54 3.08 7.50 -4.31
CA VAL A 54 2.30 6.87 -5.38
C VAL A 54 2.38 5.36 -5.17
N ILE A 55 1.25 4.74 -4.86
CA ILE A 55 1.20 3.33 -4.48
C ILE A 55 0.87 2.47 -5.69
N THR A 56 1.66 1.42 -5.92
CA THR A 56 1.42 0.39 -6.93
C THR A 56 1.47 -0.99 -6.28
N HIS A 57 0.88 -2.00 -6.92
CA HIS A 57 1.00 -3.38 -6.44
C HIS A 57 0.86 -4.40 -7.59
N GLY A 58 1.30 -5.63 -7.34
CA GLY A 58 0.97 -6.78 -8.18
C GLY A 58 -0.41 -7.35 -7.83
N ASN A 59 -1.05 -8.05 -8.78
CA ASN A 59 -2.38 -8.65 -8.61
C ASN A 59 -2.41 -10.18 -8.87
N GLY A 60 -1.24 -10.83 -8.93
CA GLY A 60 -1.12 -12.25 -9.29
C GLY A 60 -1.99 -13.19 -8.46
N PRO A 61 -1.90 -13.17 -7.11
CA PRO A 61 -2.76 -14.00 -6.26
C PRO A 61 -4.26 -13.71 -6.45
N GLN A 62 -4.64 -12.45 -6.68
CA GLN A 62 -6.04 -12.03 -6.81
C GLN A 62 -6.65 -12.47 -8.14
N VAL A 63 -5.88 -12.38 -9.23
CA VAL A 63 -6.32 -12.84 -10.56
C VAL A 63 -6.21 -14.34 -10.69
N GLY A 64 -5.24 -14.98 -10.04
CA GLY A 64 -5.01 -16.42 -10.10
C GLY A 64 -5.95 -17.26 -9.25
N ASN A 65 -6.67 -16.64 -8.31
CA ASN A 65 -7.69 -17.30 -7.49
C ASN A 65 -9.02 -17.43 -8.27
N LEU A 66 -9.01 -18.24 -9.33
CA LEU A 66 -10.19 -18.63 -10.14
C LEU A 66 -10.69 -20.03 -9.77
#